data_AF-A0A537J6F7-F1
#
_entry.id   AF-A0A537J6F7-F1
#
_cell.length_a   1.000
_cell.length_b   1.000
_cell.length_c   1.000
_cell.angle_alpha   90.00
_cell.angle_beta   90.00
_cell.angle_gamma   90.00
#
_symmetry.space_group_name_H-M   'P 1'
#
loop_
_entity.id
_entity.type
_entity.pdbx_description
1 polymer ?
#
loop_
_entity_poly.entity_id
_entity_poly.type
_entity_poly.pdbx_seq_one_letter_code
_entity_poly.pdbx_strand_id
1 'polypeptide(L)'
;MDEAHHLSDHDLRFVAETVGGEQGGAAHPLDHLRAREELLDVMLDDDRLVQRLLGDEQVLLQVSPRLVFSVLLRRVSRDLTQRPYTLERTPAETVAVFDAPQVRRFIAEPAIGRYLVDMLSSFVRTETVTVWVRRGERYRRRRFSTL
;
A
#
# COMPACT_ATOMS: atom_id res chain seq x y z
N MET A 1 -0.29 2.51 12.44
CA MET A 1 -0.23 1.06 12.16
C MET A 1 1.24 0.75 12.04
N ASP A 2 1.77 -0.30 12.67
CA ASP A 2 3.18 -0.69 12.51
C ASP A 2 3.47 -1.22 11.10
N GLU A 3 3.51 -0.31 10.13
CA GLU A 3 3.74 -0.57 8.70
C GLU A 3 5.22 -0.36 8.33
N ALA A 4 5.97 0.41 9.12
CA ALA A 4 7.35 0.80 8.80
C ALA A 4 8.30 -0.39 8.65
N HIS A 5 8.05 -1.47 9.41
CA HIS A 5 8.86 -2.68 9.37
C HIS A 5 8.48 -3.67 8.27
N HIS A 6 7.36 -3.46 7.59
CA HIS A 6 6.83 -4.38 6.59
C HIS A 6 6.88 -3.86 5.16
N LEU A 7 7.19 -2.57 4.96
CA LEU A 7 7.42 -1.98 3.64
C LEU A 7 8.86 -2.20 3.17
N SER A 8 9.02 -2.45 1.87
CA SER A 8 10.33 -2.60 1.25
C SER A 8 11.07 -1.25 1.14
N ASP A 9 12.40 -1.28 0.96
CA ASP A 9 13.18 -0.07 0.65
C ASP A 9 12.63 0.68 -0.57
N HIS A 10 12.09 -0.06 -1.54
CA HIS A 10 11.49 0.51 -2.73
C HIS A 10 10.20 1.26 -2.41
N ASP A 11 9.32 0.66 -1.60
CA ASP A 11 8.08 1.29 -1.14
C ASP A 11 8.34 2.56 -0.33
N LEU A 12 9.30 2.50 0.60
CA LEU A 12 9.67 3.67 1.42
C LEU A 12 10.22 4.81 0.55
N ARG A 13 11.01 4.50 -0.47
CA ARG A 13 11.50 5.48 -1.43
C ARG A 13 10.35 6.10 -2.23
N PHE A 14 9.44 5.27 -2.73
CA PHE A 14 8.25 5.75 -3.44
C PHE A 14 7.41 6.71 -2.60
N VAL A 15 7.20 6.38 -1.31
CA VAL A 15 6.47 7.24 -0.37
C VAL A 15 7.21 8.57 -0.16
N ALA A 16 8.52 8.52 0.05
CA ALA A 16 9.35 9.71 0.22
C ALA A 16 9.35 10.63 -1.01
N GLU A 17 9.49 10.07 -2.21
CA GLU A 17 9.49 10.82 -3.47
C GLU A 17 8.13 11.47 -3.75
N THR A 18 7.04 10.77 -3.42
CA THR A 18 5.68 11.26 -3.68
C THR A 18 5.27 12.37 -2.72
N VAL A 19 5.59 12.22 -1.43
CA VAL A 19 5.17 13.16 -0.37
C VAL A 19 6.19 14.28 -0.14
N GLY A 20 7.49 13.99 -0.30
CA GLY A 20 8.59 14.90 0.03
C GLY A 20 8.67 16.16 -0.84
N GLY A 21 8.18 16.12 -2.08
CA GLY A 21 8.18 17.26 -3.01
C GLY A 21 9.58 17.80 -3.37
N GLU A 22 9.65 18.67 -4.39
CA GLU A 22 10.92 19.24 -4.89
C GLU A 22 11.63 20.19 -3.89
N GLN A 23 10.97 20.57 -2.79
CA GLN A 23 11.46 21.56 -1.82
C GLN A 23 12.10 20.92 -0.58
N GLY A 24 11.98 19.60 -0.41
CA GLY A 24 12.65 18.83 0.65
C GLY A 24 13.93 18.20 0.12
N GLY A 25 14.97 18.99 -0.11
CA GLY A 25 16.28 18.58 -0.67
C GLY A 25 17.10 17.56 0.14
N ALA A 26 16.49 16.84 1.08
CA ALA A 26 17.09 15.68 1.70
C ALA A 26 16.17 14.49 1.43
N ALA A 27 16.59 13.60 0.52
CA ALA A 27 16.11 12.23 0.53
C ALA A 27 16.22 11.74 1.98
N HIS A 28 15.08 11.59 2.67
CA HIS A 28 15.10 11.06 4.03
C HIS A 28 15.82 9.71 3.97
N PRO A 29 16.93 9.51 4.71
CA PRO A 29 17.55 8.20 4.77
C PRO A 29 16.46 7.19 5.11
N LEU A 30 16.35 6.07 4.38
CA LEU A 30 15.27 5.10 4.59
C LEU A 30 15.24 4.61 6.05
N ASP A 31 16.39 4.56 6.70
CA ASP A 31 16.55 4.24 8.12
C ASP A 31 15.88 5.27 9.05
N HIS A 32 15.82 6.54 8.65
CA HIS A 32 15.12 7.60 9.39
C HIS A 32 13.59 7.42 9.30
N LEU A 33 13.07 7.06 8.13
CA LEU A 33 11.65 6.72 7.97
C LEU A 33 11.27 5.48 8.79
N ARG A 34 12.14 4.47 8.81
CA ARG A 34 11.95 3.27 9.65
C ARG A 34 12.00 3.58 11.14
N ALA A 35 12.87 4.49 11.56
CA ALA A 35 12.99 4.88 12.97
C ALA A 35 11.85 5.81 13.44
N ARG A 36 11.08 6.39 12.52
CA ARG A 36 9.97 7.32 12.81
C ARG A 36 8.67 6.82 12.20
N GLU A 37 8.12 5.77 12.81
CA GLU A 37 6.86 5.17 12.38
C GLU A 37 5.72 6.20 12.29
N GLU A 38 5.62 7.12 13.25
CA GLU A 38 4.60 8.18 13.26
C GLU A 38 4.68 9.09 12.02
N LEU A 39 5.91 9.41 11.57
CA LEU A 39 6.12 10.20 10.36
C LEU A 39 5.65 9.44 9.13
N LEU A 40 5.98 8.15 9.04
CA LEU A 40 5.54 7.31 7.95
C LEU A 40 4.02 7.16 7.93
N ASP A 41 3.38 6.99 9.09
CA ASP A 41 1.93 6.95 9.22
C ASP A 41 1.27 8.21 8.64
N VAL A 42 1.82 9.40 8.95
CA VAL A 42 1.35 10.68 8.39
C VAL A 42 1.58 10.75 6.88
N MET A 43 2.73 10.29 6.38
CA MET A 43 3.03 10.30 4.95
C MET A 43 2.11 9.36 4.17
N LEU A 44 1.84 8.16 4.70
CA LEU A 44 0.89 7.21 4.10
C LEU A 44 -0.54 7.76 4.04
N ASP A 45 -0.83 8.79 4.83
CA ASP A 45 -2.10 9.49 4.78
C ASP A 45 -2.19 10.62 3.74
N ASP A 46 -1.14 10.88 2.96
CA ASP A 46 -1.17 11.91 1.92
C ASP A 46 -1.95 11.46 0.67
N ASP A 47 -2.92 12.28 0.23
CA ASP A 47 -3.75 11.99 -0.96
C ASP A 47 -2.95 11.93 -2.26
N ARG A 48 -1.75 12.54 -2.32
CA ARG A 48 -0.85 12.43 -3.47
C ARG A 48 -0.42 11.00 -3.74
N LEU A 49 -0.32 10.15 -2.70
CA LEU A 49 -0.04 8.73 -2.87
C LEU A 49 -1.18 8.02 -3.59
N VAL A 50 -2.42 8.29 -3.19
CA VAL A 50 -3.62 7.72 -3.84
C VAL A 50 -3.67 8.15 -5.31
N GLN A 51 -3.45 9.43 -5.58
CA GLN A 51 -3.46 9.97 -6.94
C GLN A 51 -2.36 9.36 -7.80
N ARG A 52 -1.14 9.20 -7.27
CA ARG A 52 -0.01 8.63 -8.01
C ARG A 52 -0.19 7.13 -8.25
N LEU A 53 -0.69 6.38 -7.26
CA LEU A 53 -0.96 4.95 -7.39
C LEU A 53 -2.10 4.66 -8.38
N LEU A 54 -3.19 5.43 -8.32
CA LEU A 54 -4.35 5.19 -9.20
C LEU A 54 -4.26 5.91 -10.56
N GLY A 55 -3.32 6.85 -10.71
CA GLY A 55 -3.16 7.64 -11.92
C GLY A 55 -2.24 7.03 -12.98
N ASP A 56 -1.40 6.05 -12.62
CA ASP A 56 -0.45 5.41 -13.54
C ASP A 56 -0.32 3.90 -13.24
N GLU A 57 -0.74 3.06 -14.17
CA GLU A 57 -0.62 1.61 -14.06
C GLU A 57 0.85 1.15 -13.95
N GLN A 58 1.79 1.87 -14.56
CA GLN A 58 3.21 1.53 -14.47
C GLN A 58 3.75 1.75 -13.05
N VAL A 59 3.20 2.72 -12.32
CA VAL A 59 3.52 2.93 -10.91
C VAL A 59 3.04 1.77 -10.05
N LEU A 60 1.83 1.24 -10.29
CA LEU A 60 1.30 0.10 -9.55
C LEU A 60 2.17 -1.15 -9.68
N LEU A 61 2.83 -1.33 -10.83
CA LEU A 61 3.75 -2.45 -11.08
C LEU A 61 5.10 -2.29 -10.38
N GLN A 62 5.45 -1.09 -9.93
CA GLN A 62 6.73 -0.81 -9.28
C GLN A 62 6.64 -0.91 -7.76
N VAL A 63 5.45 -0.83 -7.16
CA VAL A 63 5.27 -0.87 -5.71
C VAL A 63 4.75 -2.20 -5.23
N SER A 64 4.97 -2.52 -3.96
CA SER A 64 4.41 -3.75 -3.40
C SER A 64 2.87 -3.65 -3.27
N PRO A 65 2.13 -4.76 -3.44
CA PRO A 65 0.69 -4.81 -3.18
C PRO A 65 0.36 -4.37 -1.75
N ARG A 66 1.28 -4.65 -0.82
CA ARG A 66 1.16 -4.22 0.58
C ARG A 66 1.06 -2.70 0.67
N LEU A 67 1.93 -1.96 -0.01
CA LEU A 67 1.88 -0.49 -0.03
C LEU A 67 0.56 0.00 -0.62
N VAL A 68 0.14 -0.58 -1.75
CA VAL A 68 -1.12 -0.24 -2.43
C VAL A 68 -2.30 -0.37 -1.48
N PHE A 69 -2.47 -1.54 -0.85
CA PHE A 69 -3.60 -1.77 0.05
C PHE A 69 -3.52 -0.97 1.34
N SER A 70 -2.31 -0.69 1.86
CA SER A 70 -2.12 0.18 3.03
C SER A 70 -2.64 1.60 2.76
N VAL A 71 -2.30 2.17 1.60
CA VAL A 71 -2.74 3.52 1.19
C VAL A 71 -4.24 3.52 0.91
N LEU A 72 -4.76 2.52 0.18
CA LEU A 72 -6.18 2.46 -0.17
C LEU A 72 -7.08 2.23 1.06
N LEU A 73 -6.68 1.41 2.03
CA LEU A 73 -7.47 1.21 3.26
C LEU A 73 -7.54 2.49 4.10
N ARG A 74 -6.44 3.25 4.18
CA ARG A 74 -6.43 4.58 4.81
C ARG A 74 -7.37 5.54 4.10
N ARG A 75 -7.35 5.54 2.77
CA ARG A 75 -8.28 6.34 1.96
C ARG A 75 -9.74 5.96 2.23
N VAL A 76 -10.07 4.67 2.25
CA VAL A 76 -11.43 4.18 2.55
C VAL A 76 -11.87 4.63 3.94
N SER A 77 -11.01 4.53 4.95
CA SER A 77 -11.32 5.00 6.31
C SER A 77 -11.66 6.51 6.35
N ARG A 78 -10.93 7.32 5.57
CA ARG A 78 -11.21 8.75 5.40
C ARG A 78 -12.51 9.01 4.63
N ASP A 79 -12.76 8.29 3.54
CA ASP A 79 -14.00 8.43 2.76
C ASP A 79 -15.25 8.07 3.58
N LEU A 80 -15.18 7.04 4.42
CA LEU A 80 -16.24 6.66 5.38
C LEU A 80 -16.48 7.70 6.48
N THR A 81 -15.54 8.62 6.69
CA THR A 81 -15.75 9.78 7.58
C THR A 81 -16.62 10.85 6.90
N GLN A 82 -16.50 11.00 5.58
CA GLN A 82 -17.26 11.98 4.80
C GLN A 82 -18.60 11.42 4.28
N ARG A 83 -18.75 10.11 4.18
CA ARG A 83 -19.96 9.42 3.71
C ARG A 83 -20.47 8.46 4.80
N PRO A 84 -21.61 8.74 5.45
CA PRO A 84 -22.10 7.96 6.58
C PRO A 84 -22.77 6.63 6.19
N TYR A 85 -22.52 6.13 4.98
CA TYR A 85 -23.09 4.89 4.47
C TYR A 85 -22.05 4.10 3.67
N THR A 86 -22.13 2.78 3.76
CA THR A 86 -21.51 1.82 2.84
C THR A 86 -22.52 1.43 1.76
N LEU A 87 -22.05 0.89 0.63
CA LEU A 87 -22.92 0.38 -0.42
C LEU A 87 -22.82 -1.15 -0.44
N GLU A 88 -23.92 -1.83 -0.14
CA GLU A 88 -24.01 -3.28 -0.22
C GLU A 88 -24.73 -3.70 -1.51
N ARG A 89 -24.13 -4.65 -2.23
CA ARG A 89 -24.75 -5.24 -3.42
C ARG A 89 -25.55 -6.48 -3.02
N THR A 90 -26.85 -6.42 -3.21
CA THR A 90 -27.74 -7.59 -3.17
C THR A 90 -28.02 -8.08 -4.60
N PRO A 91 -28.58 -9.29 -4.78
CA PRO A 91 -29.00 -9.75 -6.11
C PRO A 91 -30.04 -8.86 -6.80
N ALA A 92 -30.81 -8.08 -6.03
CA ALA A 92 -31.88 -7.23 -6.55
C ALA A 92 -31.42 -5.77 -6.77
N GLU A 93 -30.59 -5.23 -5.88
CA GLU A 93 -30.21 -3.80 -5.89
C GLU A 93 -28.93 -3.52 -5.08
N THR A 94 -28.38 -2.31 -5.23
CA THR A 94 -27.32 -1.77 -4.38
C THR A 94 -27.93 -0.87 -3.31
N VAL A 95 -27.82 -1.24 -2.05
CA VAL A 95 -28.45 -0.55 -0.90
C VAL A 95 -27.40 0.23 -0.13
N ALA A 96 -27.74 1.43 0.34
CA ALA A 96 -26.92 2.17 1.29
C ALA A 96 -27.13 1.62 2.70
N VAL A 97 -26.08 1.07 3.31
CA VAL A 97 -26.10 0.59 4.70
C VAL A 97 -25.42 1.63 5.57
N PHE A 98 -26.13 2.14 6.59
CA PHE A 98 -25.66 3.22 7.45
C PHE A 98 -24.78 2.70 8.61
N ASP A 99 -23.80 1.86 8.29
CA ASP A 99 -22.86 1.23 9.23
C ASP A 99 -21.43 1.78 9.10
N ALA A 100 -21.25 2.86 8.32
CA ALA A 100 -19.94 3.47 8.07
C ALA A 100 -19.15 3.77 9.36
N PRO A 101 -19.75 4.25 10.48
CA PRO A 101 -19.02 4.43 11.73
C PRO A 101 -18.46 3.12 12.33
N GLN A 102 -19.22 2.03 12.26
CA GLN A 102 -18.84 0.71 12.75
C GLN A 102 -17.72 0.12 11.88
N VAL A 103 -17.86 0.21 10.55
CA VAL A 103 -16.85 -0.24 9.59
C VAL A 103 -15.56 0.56 9.75
N ARG A 104 -15.65 1.89 9.91
CA ARG A 104 -14.49 2.74 10.16
C ARG A 104 -13.77 2.33 11.45
N ARG A 105 -14.51 2.12 12.54
CA ARG A 105 -13.93 1.68 13.82
C ARG A 105 -13.24 0.33 13.68
N PHE A 106 -13.82 -0.59 12.91
CA PHE A 106 -13.25 -1.89 12.61
C PHE A 106 -11.94 -1.77 11.83
N ILE A 107 -11.89 -0.97 10.76
CA ILE A 107 -10.67 -0.76 9.95
C ILE A 107 -9.59 0.00 10.75
N ALA A 108 -9.99 0.93 11.61
CA ALA A 108 -9.07 1.73 12.42
C ALA A 108 -8.40 0.93 13.55
N GLU A 109 -8.91 -0.25 13.90
CA GLU A 109 -8.25 -1.17 14.83
C GLU A 109 -6.93 -1.67 14.20
N PRO A 110 -5.75 -1.36 14.77
CA PRO A 110 -4.47 -1.62 14.11
C PRO A 110 -4.24 -3.08 13.71
N ALA A 111 -4.70 -4.03 14.54
CA ALA A 111 -4.59 -5.46 14.25
C ALA A 111 -5.46 -5.88 13.05
N ILE A 112 -6.67 -5.33 12.94
CA ILE A 112 -7.60 -5.60 11.84
C ILE A 112 -7.08 -4.97 10.56
N GLY A 113 -6.66 -3.71 10.61
CA GLY A 113 -6.10 -3.03 9.44
C GLY A 113 -4.91 -3.78 8.85
N ARG A 114 -3.98 -4.23 9.71
CA ARG A 114 -2.84 -5.06 9.29
C ARG A 114 -3.30 -6.38 8.67
N TYR A 115 -4.22 -7.08 9.31
CA TYR A 115 -4.78 -8.32 8.78
C TYR A 115 -5.41 -8.11 7.40
N LEU A 116 -6.17 -7.04 7.20
CA LEU A 116 -6.76 -6.73 5.90
C LEU A 116 -5.71 -6.45 4.83
N VAL A 117 -4.66 -5.69 5.15
CA VAL A 117 -3.52 -5.47 4.24
C VAL A 117 -2.87 -6.80 3.85
N ASP A 118 -2.58 -7.66 4.82
CA ASP A 118 -1.94 -8.96 4.59
C ASP A 118 -2.83 -9.88 3.74
N MET A 119 -4.12 -9.95 4.09
CA MET A 119 -5.13 -10.75 3.40
C MET A 119 -5.29 -10.30 1.95
N LEU A 120 -5.46 -9.00 1.69
CA LEU A 120 -5.60 -8.45 0.34
C LEU A 120 -4.33 -8.67 -0.49
N SER A 121 -3.16 -8.46 0.11
CA SER A 121 -1.88 -8.71 -0.54
C SER A 121 -1.71 -10.18 -0.93
N SER A 122 -2.24 -11.12 -0.14
CA SER A 122 -2.14 -12.55 -0.42
C SER A 122 -2.87 -13.01 -1.70
N PHE A 123 -3.91 -12.26 -2.12
CA PHE A 123 -4.65 -12.58 -3.34
C PHE A 123 -3.95 -12.12 -4.62
N VAL A 124 -3.00 -11.20 -4.51
CA VAL A 124 -2.19 -10.75 -5.63
C VAL A 124 -1.11 -11.81 -5.88
N ARG A 125 -1.45 -12.82 -6.71
CA ARG A 125 -0.51 -13.86 -7.16
C ARG A 125 0.70 -13.19 -7.81
N THR A 126 1.80 -13.10 -7.08
CA THR A 126 3.09 -12.75 -7.66
C THR A 126 3.60 -13.95 -8.44
N GLU A 127 3.63 -13.87 -9.77
CA GLU A 127 4.32 -14.88 -10.57
C GLU A 127 5.83 -14.79 -10.28
N THR A 128 6.32 -15.66 -9.41
CA THR A 128 7.76 -15.85 -9.25
C THR A 128 8.27 -16.61 -10.47
N VAL A 129 8.88 -15.90 -11.42
CA VAL A 129 9.55 -16.53 -12.55
C VAL A 129 11.00 -16.83 -12.17
N THR A 130 11.40 -18.10 -12.25
CA THR A 130 12.80 -18.50 -12.09
C THR A 130 13.44 -18.60 -13.46
N VAL A 131 14.42 -17.74 -13.76
CA VAL A 131 15.17 -17.78 -15.02
C VAL A 131 16.60 -18.23 -14.76
N TRP A 132 17.09 -19.14 -15.60
CA TRP A 132 18.50 -19.52 -15.62
C TRP A 132 19.27 -18.56 -16.53
N VAL A 133 20.16 -17.76 -15.94
CA VAL A 133 20.99 -16.82 -16.69
C VAL A 133 22.39 -17.40 -16.83
N ARG A 134 22.87 -17.53 -18.07
CA ARG A 134 24.23 -17.99 -18.37
C ARG A 134 25.21 -16.82 -18.17
N ARG A 135 26.21 -16.99 -17.30
CA ARG A 135 27.32 -16.04 -17.12
C ARG A 135 28.63 -16.80 -17.35
N GLY A 136 29.18 -16.70 -18.57
CA GLY A 136 30.32 -17.52 -19.00
C GLY A 136 29.95 -18.99 -19.18
N GLU A 137 30.70 -19.89 -18.54
CA GLU A 137 30.48 -21.35 -18.58
C GLU A 137 29.47 -21.85 -17.52
N ARG A 138 29.01 -21.00 -16.61
CA ARG A 138 28.12 -21.40 -15.51
C ARG A 138 26.72 -20.80 -15.66
N TYR A 139 25.71 -21.63 -15.41
CA TYR A 139 24.34 -21.19 -15.22
C TYR A 139 24.16 -20.70 -13.78
N ARG A 140 23.59 -19.51 -13.59
CA ARG A 140 23.13 -19.04 -12.29
C ARG A 140 21.62 -18.95 -12.28
N ARG A 141 21.01 -19.56 -11.27
CA ARG A 141 19.59 -19.42 -10.98
C ARG A 141 19.33 -18.00 -10.48
N ARG A 142 18.44 -17.26 -11.14
CA ARG A 142 17.92 -16.00 -10.61
C ARG A 142 16.41 -16.10 -10.47
N ARG A 143 15.95 -15.74 -9.27
CA ARG A 143 14.53 -15.63 -8.95
C ARG A 143 14.12 -14.20 -9.28
N PHE A 144 13.14 -14.05 -10.16
CA PHE A 144 12.48 -12.79 -10.43
C PHE A 144 11.09 -12.87 -9.80
N SER A 145 10.77 -11.86 -9.03
CA SER A 145 9.40 -11.56 -8.61
C SER A 145 8.86 -10.60 -9.67
N THR A 146 7.65 -10.82 -10.19
CA THR A 146 6.95 -9.82 -11.04
C THR A 146 6.31 -8.68 -10.23
N LEU A 147 6.80 -8.47 -9.02
CA LEU A 147 6.66 -7.27 -8.19
C LEU A 147 8.07 -6.81 -7.83
#